data_AF-A0A090T368-F1
#
_entry.id   AF-A0A090T368-F1
#
_cell.length_a   1.000
_cell.length_b   1.000
_cell.length_c   1.000
_cell.angle_alpha   90.00
_cell.angle_beta   90.00
_cell.angle_gamma   90.00
#
_symmetry.space_group_name_H-M   'P 1'
#
loop_
_entity.id
_entity.type
_entity.pdbx_description
1 polymer ?
#
loop_
_entity_poly.entity_id
_entity_poly.type
_entity_poly.pdbx_seq_one_letter_code
_entity_poly.pdbx_strand_id
1 'polypeptide(L)'
;MFSAIDVVTIIAMVAAVIAAIPIVKGWLPIKLSDKEREILLLAKGDDSYPFMILFVCGTGKGAYVQTPFKHDSTIYVSDEMASLTCKKLLKVAFLRKGGDYPGDGQFVWYMLTQKGIKLLNK
;
A
#
# COMPACT_ATOMS: atom_id res chain seq x y z
N MET A 1 2.23 3.92 -50.66
CA MET A 1 3.65 3.99 -50.29
C MET A 1 3.75 5.04 -49.20
N PHE A 2 3.96 4.67 -47.94
CA PHE A 2 4.03 5.65 -46.85
C PHE A 2 5.32 6.46 -46.99
N SER A 3 5.22 7.78 -46.89
CA SER A 3 6.40 8.65 -46.96
C SER A 3 7.20 8.51 -45.67
N ALA A 4 8.51 8.77 -45.71
CA ALA A 4 9.37 8.70 -44.52
C ALA A 4 8.85 9.61 -43.39
N ILE A 5 8.18 10.70 -43.74
CA ILE A 5 7.56 11.65 -42.81
C ILE A 5 6.39 10.99 -42.07
N ASP A 6 5.53 10.23 -42.76
CA ASP A 6 4.38 9.55 -42.16
C ASP A 6 4.82 8.54 -41.09
N VAL A 7 5.88 7.79 -41.39
CA VAL A 7 6.46 6.79 -40.48
C VAL A 7 6.99 7.46 -39.21
N VAL A 8 7.68 8.61 -39.34
CA VAL A 8 8.22 9.36 -38.20
C VAL A 8 7.09 9.93 -37.32
N THR A 9 6.03 10.47 -37.92
CA THR A 9 4.86 10.97 -37.16
C THR A 9 4.14 9.88 -36.38
N ILE A 10 3.96 8.68 -36.98
CA ILE A 10 3.31 7.56 -36.30
C ILE A 10 4.13 7.11 -35.09
N ILE A 11 5.46 7.00 -35.25
CA ILE A 11 6.36 6.61 -34.15
C ILE A 11 6.34 7.67 -33.04
N ALA A 12 6.40 8.95 -33.38
CA ALA A 12 6.34 10.04 -32.40
C ALA A 12 5.02 10.05 -31.62
N MET A 13 3.90 9.78 -32.29
CA MET A 13 2.58 9.72 -31.66
C MET A 13 2.48 8.53 -30.69
N VAL A 14 2.96 7.35 -31.09
CA VAL A 14 2.99 6.16 -30.22
C VAL A 14 3.90 6.39 -29.01
N ALA A 15 5.08 6.98 -29.21
CA ALA A 15 6.00 7.32 -28.12
C ALA A 15 5.39 8.30 -27.12
N ALA A 16 4.68 9.33 -27.61
CA ALA A 16 3.99 10.31 -26.76
C ALA A 16 2.88 9.66 -25.92
N VAL A 17 2.07 8.77 -26.52
CA VAL A 17 1.01 8.05 -25.80
C VAL A 17 1.59 7.14 -24.73
N ILE A 18 2.64 6.37 -25.03
CA ILE A 18 3.30 5.48 -24.05
C ILE A 18 3.89 6.29 -22.90
N ALA A 19 4.51 7.44 -23.18
CA ALA A 19 5.05 8.34 -22.16
C ALA A 19 3.95 8.96 -21.29
N ALA A 20 2.76 9.21 -21.84
CA ALA A 20 1.64 9.78 -21.12
C ALA A 20 0.91 8.77 -20.20
N ILE A 21 0.88 7.48 -20.53
CA ILE A 21 0.21 6.44 -19.72
C ILE A 21 0.60 6.45 -18.23
N PRO A 22 1.89 6.45 -17.84
CA PRO A 22 2.27 6.47 -16.43
C PRO A 22 1.86 7.77 -15.72
N ILE A 23 1.83 8.90 -16.45
CA ILE A 23 1.41 10.20 -15.92
C ILE A 23 -0.10 10.16 -15.64
N VAL A 24 -0.92 9.75 -16.61
CA VAL A 24 -2.39 9.67 -16.46
C VAL A 24 -2.79 8.65 -15.40
N LYS A 25 -2.10 7.51 -15.30
CA LYS A 25 -2.32 6.52 -14.21
C LYS A 25 -2.04 7.11 -12.82
N GLY A 26 -1.13 8.08 -12.71
CA GLY A 26 -0.85 8.79 -11.45
C GLY A 26 -1.97 9.75 -11.02
N TRP A 27 -2.85 10.15 -11.94
CA TRP A 27 -3.89 11.15 -11.71
C TRP A 27 -5.24 10.54 -11.34
N LEU A 28 -5.44 9.25 -11.60
CA LEU A 28 -6.68 8.56 -11.22
C LEU A 28 -6.82 8.54 -9.68
N PRO A 29 -7.99 8.91 -9.15
CA PRO A 29 -8.23 8.86 -7.71
C PRO A 29 -8.06 7.42 -7.24
N ILE A 30 -7.25 7.23 -6.21
CA ILE A 30 -7.08 5.92 -5.59
C ILE A 30 -8.39 5.57 -4.91
N LYS A 31 -9.10 4.58 -5.46
CA LYS A 31 -10.26 4.01 -4.79
C LYS A 31 -9.78 3.14 -3.63
N LEU A 32 -10.20 3.49 -2.42
CA LEU A 32 -10.04 2.64 -1.24
C LEU A 32 -11.36 1.98 -0.91
N SER A 33 -11.32 0.71 -0.50
CA SER A 33 -12.43 0.11 0.22
C SER A 33 -12.49 0.68 1.64
N ASP A 34 -13.65 0.54 2.30
CA ASP A 34 -13.83 0.99 3.69
C ASP A 34 -12.82 0.31 4.61
N LYS A 35 -12.58 -0.99 4.40
CA LYS A 35 -11.63 -1.78 5.17
C LYS A 35 -10.17 -1.36 4.95
N GLU A 36 -9.78 -1.01 3.73
CA GLU A 36 -8.46 -0.43 3.47
C GLU A 36 -8.28 0.91 4.18
N ARG A 37 -9.34 1.71 4.27
CA ARG A 37 -9.33 3.00 4.97
C ARG A 37 -9.15 2.81 6.47
N GLU A 38 -9.88 1.85 7.06
CA GLU A 38 -9.73 1.49 8.47
C GLU A 38 -8.30 1.03 8.80
N ILE A 39 -7.71 0.18 7.94
CA ILE A 39 -6.31 -0.25 8.10
C ILE A 39 -5.34 0.94 8.08
N LEU A 40 -5.55 1.92 7.19
CA LEU A 40 -4.70 3.12 7.17
C LEU A 40 -4.89 3.99 8.43
N LEU A 41 -6.08 4.00 9.02
CA LEU A 41 -6.35 4.73 10.26
C LEU A 41 -5.64 4.12 11.47
N LEU A 42 -5.44 2.80 11.50
CA LEU A 42 -4.63 2.14 12.55
C LEU A 42 -3.23 2.76 12.68
N ALA A 43 -2.68 3.27 11.58
CA ALA A 43 -1.37 3.90 11.56
C ALA A 43 -1.30 5.28 12.20
N LYS A 44 -2.46 5.91 12.46
CA LYS A 44 -2.59 7.16 13.24
C LYS A 44 -2.79 6.90 14.72
N GLY A 45 -3.04 5.64 15.12
CA GLY A 45 -3.47 5.29 16.47
C GLY A 45 -2.37 5.35 17.54
N ASP A 46 -1.11 5.63 17.19
CA ASP A 46 -0.01 5.67 18.14
C ASP A 46 1.06 6.72 17.79
N ASP A 47 1.36 7.59 18.75
CA ASP A 47 2.40 8.62 18.65
C ASP A 47 3.83 8.06 18.78
N SER A 48 3.97 6.89 19.41
CA SER A 48 5.27 6.20 19.60
C SER A 48 5.72 5.50 18.32
N TYR A 49 4.76 5.07 17.49
CA TYR A 49 4.99 4.41 16.22
C TYR A 49 4.20 5.09 15.09
N PRO A 50 4.51 6.37 14.81
CA PRO A 50 3.70 7.17 13.91
C PRO A 50 3.74 6.58 12.50
N PHE A 51 2.56 6.44 11.89
CA PHE A 51 2.37 5.94 10.54
C PHE A 51 2.85 4.50 10.33
N MET A 52 2.92 3.71 11.40
CA MET A 52 3.26 2.29 11.33
C MET A 52 2.07 1.40 11.69
N ILE A 53 2.01 0.25 11.04
CA ILE A 53 1.06 -0.82 11.34
C ILE A 53 1.80 -2.15 11.40
N LEU A 54 1.31 -3.04 12.26
CA LEU A 54 1.83 -4.37 12.41
C LEU A 54 0.92 -5.36 11.68
N PHE A 55 1.45 -6.05 10.69
CA PHE A 55 0.77 -7.16 10.02
C PHE A 55 1.25 -8.48 10.62
N VAL A 56 0.31 -9.33 11.02
CA VAL A 56 0.61 -10.65 11.58
C VAL A 56 0.02 -11.72 10.66
N CYS A 57 0.88 -12.62 10.19
CA CYS A 57 0.45 -13.79 9.44
C CYS A 57 0.02 -14.88 10.44
N GLY A 58 -1.27 -14.93 10.77
CA GLY A 58 -1.82 -15.93 11.68
C GLY A 58 -2.01 -17.28 10.97
N THR A 59 -1.43 -18.34 11.53
CA THR A 59 -1.57 -19.72 11.02
C THR A 59 -2.93 -20.36 11.35
N GLY A 60 -3.66 -19.85 12.36
CA GLY A 60 -4.96 -20.40 12.79
C GLY A 60 -6.14 -19.43 12.76
N LYS A 61 -5.95 -18.16 13.13
CA LYS A 61 -7.03 -17.14 13.19
C LYS A 61 -7.11 -16.24 11.95
N GLY A 62 -6.41 -16.59 10.87
CA GLY A 62 -6.26 -15.75 9.69
C GLY A 62 -5.23 -14.62 9.89
N ALA A 63 -4.90 -13.94 8.80
CA ALA A 63 -4.00 -12.79 8.84
C ALA A 63 -4.74 -11.55 9.40
N TYR A 64 -4.03 -10.71 10.13
CA TYR A 64 -4.60 -9.50 10.71
C TYR A 64 -3.58 -8.36 10.78
N VAL A 65 -4.10 -7.15 10.96
CA VAL A 65 -3.34 -5.92 11.13
C VAL A 65 -3.77 -5.26 12.42
N GLN A 66 -2.85 -4.60 13.10
CA GLN A 66 -3.14 -3.83 14.28
C GLN A 66 -2.18 -2.65 14.43
N THR A 67 -2.55 -1.70 15.28
CA THR A 67 -1.63 -0.67 15.74
C THR A 67 -0.51 -1.35 16.56
N PRO A 68 0.76 -0.95 16.38
CA PRO A 68 1.89 -1.52 17.10
C PRO A 68 1.64 -1.61 18.62
N PHE A 69 1.81 -2.81 19.19
CA PHE A 69 1.66 -3.09 20.64
C PHE A 69 0.26 -2.80 21.24
N LYS A 70 -0.76 -2.57 20.41
CA LYS A 70 -2.16 -2.35 20.81
C LYS A 70 -3.07 -3.45 20.26
N HIS A 71 -3.27 -4.50 21.05
CA HIS A 71 -4.02 -5.70 20.67
C HIS A 71 -5.54 -5.47 20.52
N ASP A 72 -6.05 -4.40 21.11
CA ASP A 72 -7.44 -3.92 21.04
C ASP A 72 -7.83 -3.35 19.66
N SER A 73 -6.86 -3.11 18.78
CA SER A 73 -7.04 -2.50 17.45
C SER A 73 -6.91 -3.50 16.29
N THR A 74 -7.33 -4.75 16.49
CA THR A 74 -7.15 -5.83 15.51
C THR A 74 -8.17 -5.79 14.39
N ILE A 75 -7.70 -5.74 13.14
CA ILE A 75 -8.50 -5.88 11.92
C ILE A 75 -8.03 -7.11 11.14
N TYR A 76 -8.92 -8.08 10.92
CA TYR A 76 -8.62 -9.25 10.10
C TYR A 76 -8.57 -8.90 8.62
N VAL A 77 -7.56 -9.39 7.91
CA VAL A 77 -7.30 -9.04 6.50
C VAL A 77 -7.13 -10.29 5.64
N SER A 78 -7.49 -10.15 4.37
CA SER A 78 -7.34 -11.16 3.33
C SER A 78 -6.37 -10.65 2.25
N ASP A 79 -6.82 -9.71 1.41
CA ASP A 79 -6.08 -9.16 0.27
C ASP A 79 -5.78 -7.66 0.40
N GLU A 80 -6.32 -6.99 1.42
CA GLU A 80 -6.23 -5.54 1.59
C GLU A 80 -4.77 -5.08 1.74
N MET A 81 -3.93 -5.85 2.43
CA MET A 81 -2.51 -5.54 2.58
C MET A 81 -1.74 -5.59 1.26
N ALA A 82 -2.07 -6.55 0.40
CA ALA A 82 -1.50 -6.64 -0.93
C ALA A 82 -1.97 -5.46 -1.79
N SER A 83 -3.27 -5.15 -1.74
CA SER A 83 -3.85 -4.02 -2.47
C SER A 83 -3.25 -2.67 -2.04
N LEU A 84 -3.12 -2.40 -0.74
CA LEU A 84 -2.49 -1.19 -0.20
C LEU A 84 -1.01 -1.06 -0.61
N THR A 85 -0.29 -2.18 -0.66
CA THR A 85 1.09 -2.23 -1.14
C THR A 85 1.17 -1.96 -2.65
N CYS A 86 0.31 -2.57 -3.45
CA CYS A 86 0.20 -2.33 -4.90
C CYS A 86 -0.17 -0.87 -5.23
N LYS A 87 -1.02 -0.26 -4.40
CA LYS A 87 -1.38 1.18 -4.49
C LYS A 87 -0.25 2.11 -4.04
N LYS A 88 0.87 1.55 -3.56
CA LYS A 88 2.05 2.25 -3.01
C LYS A 88 1.71 3.13 -1.81
N LEU A 89 0.73 2.71 -1.00
CA LEU A 89 0.31 3.43 0.21
C LEU A 89 1.06 2.92 1.44
N LEU A 90 1.50 1.68 1.40
CA LEU A 90 2.33 1.05 2.41
C LEU A 90 3.67 0.61 1.81
N LYS A 91 4.70 0.61 2.64
CA LYS A 91 6.00 -0.03 2.36
C LYS A 91 6.39 -0.89 3.55
N VAL A 92 7.09 -1.99 3.29
CA VAL A 92 7.71 -2.78 4.36
C VAL A 92 8.78 -1.91 5.02
N ALA A 93 8.66 -1.72 6.33
CA ALA A 93 9.66 -1.02 7.13
C ALA A 93 10.79 -1.97 7.52
N PHE A 94 10.44 -3.09 8.14
CA PHE A 94 11.37 -4.17 8.47
C PHE A 94 10.62 -5.49 8.70
N LEU A 95 11.33 -6.58 8.43
CA LEU A 95 10.88 -7.94 8.68
C LEU A 95 11.48 -8.38 10.02
N ARG A 96 10.65 -8.79 10.97
CA ARG A 96 11.12 -9.48 12.18
C ARG A 96 10.55 -10.88 12.20
N LYS A 97 11.45 -11.86 12.27
CA LYS A 97 11.10 -13.25 12.57
C LYS A 97 11.34 -13.48 14.06
N GLY A 98 10.28 -13.69 14.83
CA GLY A 98 10.36 -14.01 16.25
C GLY A 98 10.64 -12.81 17.18
N GLY A 99 10.11 -12.91 18.39
CA GLY A 99 10.17 -11.94 19.48
C GLY A 99 9.02 -12.19 20.47
N ASP A 100 9.02 -11.53 21.64
CA ASP A 100 8.01 -11.61 22.72
C ASP A 100 6.61 -11.08 22.32
N TYR A 101 6.24 -11.19 21.05
CA TYR A 101 4.90 -10.88 20.60
C TYR A 101 4.02 -12.10 20.83
N PRO A 102 2.93 -12.00 21.62
CA PRO A 102 2.14 -13.16 22.08
C PRO A 102 1.22 -13.75 20.99
N GLY A 103 1.68 -13.79 19.74
CA GLY A 103 0.99 -14.41 18.61
C GLY A 103 1.97 -15.24 17.80
N ASP A 104 1.71 -16.54 17.71
CA ASP A 104 2.47 -17.59 16.97
C ASP A 104 2.62 -17.33 15.46
N GLY A 105 3.25 -16.23 15.05
CA GLY A 105 3.30 -15.83 13.66
C GLY A 105 4.50 -14.96 13.32
N GLN A 106 4.99 -15.13 12.09
CA GLN A 106 5.86 -14.15 11.45
C GLN A 106 5.06 -12.85 11.29
N PHE A 107 5.65 -11.72 11.69
CA PHE A 107 5.02 -10.42 11.57
C PHE A 107 5.87 -9.47 10.71
N VAL A 108 5.18 -8.57 10.01
CA VAL A 108 5.77 -7.60 9.10
C VAL A 108 5.35 -6.22 9.54
N TRP A 109 6.35 -5.35 9.70
CA TRP A 109 6.10 -3.95 9.99
C TRP A 109 5.92 -3.21 8.68
N TYR A 110 4.79 -2.53 8.55
CA TYR A 110 4.50 -1.65 7.42
C TYR A 110 4.52 -0.20 7.90
N MET A 111 5.00 0.68 7.03
CA MET A 111 4.98 2.13 7.21
C MET A 111 4.19 2.75 6.07
N LEU A 112 3.40 3.79 6.35
CA LEU A 112 2.76 4.55 5.28
C LEU A 112 3.81 5.29 4.46
N THR A 113 3.61 5.30 3.15
CA THR A 113 4.37 6.16 2.27
C THR A 113 3.88 7.61 2.39
N GLN A 114 4.63 8.57 1.86
CA GLN A 114 4.14 9.96 1.74
C GLN A 114 2.78 10.04 1.02
N LYS A 115 2.53 9.14 0.06
CA LYS A 115 1.25 9.03 -0.64
C LYS A 115 0.14 8.56 0.30
N GLY A 116 0.41 7.55 1.12
CA GLY A 116 -0.50 7.08 2.17
C GLY A 116 -0.86 8.17 3.17
N ILE A 117 0.16 8.88 3.69
CA ILE A 117 -0.04 9.97 4.67
C ILE A 117 -0.90 11.09 4.08
N LYS A 118 -0.62 11.53 2.85
CA LYS A 118 -1.41 12.56 2.16
C LYS A 118 -2.86 12.15 1.97
N LEU A 119 -3.10 10.88 1.64
CA LEU A 119 -4.46 10.37 1.44
C LEU A 119 -5.22 10.27 2.77
N LEU A 120 -4.54 9.87 3.84
CA LEU A 120 -5.11 9.77 5.18
C LEU A 120 -5.44 11.14 5.83
N ASN A 121 -4.80 12.21 5.35
CA ASN A 121 -4.98 13.59 5.84
C ASN A 121 -5.89 14.45 4.95
N LYS A 122 -6.46 13.87 3.89
CA LYS A 122 -7.54 14.48 3.11
C LYS A 122 -8.88 14.17 3.74
#